data_AF-A0AAV9HPF6-F1
#
_entry.id   AF-A0AAV9HPF6-F1
#
_cell.length_a   1.000
_cell.length_b   1.000
_cell.length_c   1.000
_cell.angle_alpha   90.00
_cell.angle_beta   90.00
_cell.angle_gamma   90.00
#
_symmetry.space_group_name_H-M   'P 1'
#
loop_
_entity.id
_entity.type
_entity.pdbx_description
1 polymer ?
#
loop_
_entity_poly.entity_id
_entity_poly.type
_entity_poly.pdbx_seq_one_letter_code
_entity_poly.pdbx_strand_id
1 'polypeptide(L)'
;MASTSPAFQTAVADSKKLTSKPSNDDLLEIYALFKVANGEDFSKATAPGMIYHEANSHLFFPRLQAKAKYNAWKKVALEDGLTAEEAQDKYVKKIEEMKEKYGYDANKEPEAVGGN
;
A
#
# COMPACT_ATOMS: atom_id res chain seq x y z
N MET A 1 14.98 -4.18 5.10
CA MET A 1 13.68 -4.66 4.63
C MET A 1 13.41 -5.98 5.32
N ALA A 2 12.22 -6.14 5.88
CA ALA A 2 11.79 -7.41 6.49
C ALA A 2 11.68 -8.51 5.41
N SER A 3 11.75 -9.77 5.83
CA SER A 3 11.47 -10.91 4.94
C SER A 3 10.00 -10.89 4.56
N THR A 4 9.69 -10.53 3.31
CA THR A 4 8.31 -10.54 2.79
C THR A 4 7.96 -11.89 2.18
N SER A 5 6.79 -12.42 2.52
CA SER A 5 6.28 -13.70 2.03
C SER A 5 6.04 -13.68 0.52
N PRO A 6 6.13 -14.85 -0.15
CA PRO A 6 5.78 -14.95 -1.57
C PRO A 6 4.34 -14.51 -1.87
N ALA A 7 3.40 -14.81 -0.96
CA ALA A 7 2.00 -14.41 -1.09
C ALA A 7 1.84 -12.89 -1.11
N PHE A 8 2.56 -12.18 -0.23
CA PHE A 8 2.56 -10.72 -0.22
C PHE A 8 3.13 -10.14 -1.52
N GLN A 9 4.26 -10.66 -2.01
CA GLN A 9 4.84 -10.19 -3.27
C GLN A 9 3.90 -10.38 -4.46
N THR A 10 3.20 -11.51 -4.53
CA THR A 10 2.15 -11.77 -5.52
C THR A 10 0.99 -10.78 -5.36
N ALA A 11 0.49 -10.56 -4.14
CA ALA A 11 -0.57 -9.59 -3.89
C ALA A 11 -0.17 -8.15 -4.28
N VAL A 12 1.10 -7.77 -4.06
CA VAL A 12 1.63 -6.47 -4.49
C VAL A 12 1.61 -6.36 -6.02
N ALA A 13 2.01 -7.41 -6.74
CA ALA A 13 1.91 -7.43 -8.20
C ALA A 13 0.45 -7.38 -8.67
N ASP A 14 -0.43 -8.14 -8.04
CA ASP A 14 -1.84 -8.25 -8.39
C ASP A 14 -2.62 -6.97 -8.13
N SER A 15 -2.24 -6.22 -7.08
CA SER A 15 -2.81 -4.90 -6.81
C SER A 15 -2.66 -3.94 -8.00
N LYS A 16 -1.65 -4.16 -8.84
CA LYS A 16 -1.40 -3.36 -10.04
C LYS A 16 -2.22 -3.78 -11.27
N LYS A 17 -2.83 -4.95 -11.19
CA LYS A 17 -3.61 -5.60 -12.26
C LYS A 17 -5.11 -5.47 -12.05
N LEU A 18 -5.53 -4.69 -11.05
CA LEU A 18 -6.93 -4.36 -10.86
C LEU A 18 -7.46 -3.61 -12.09
N THR A 19 -8.63 -4.02 -12.57
CA THR A 19 -9.22 -3.47 -13.79
C THR A 19 -9.97 -2.16 -13.51
N SER A 20 -10.55 -2.03 -12.32
CA SER A 20 -11.18 -0.80 -11.85
C SER A 20 -10.30 -0.05 -10.85
N LYS A 21 -10.47 1.28 -10.84
CA LYS A 21 -9.77 2.16 -9.91
C LYS A 21 -10.25 1.93 -8.47
N PRO A 22 -9.37 1.58 -7.52
CA PRO A 22 -9.76 1.43 -6.14
C PRO A 22 -10.15 2.74 -5.46
N SER A 23 -10.92 2.65 -4.38
CA SER A 23 -11.29 3.81 -3.57
C SER A 23 -10.07 4.38 -2.83
N ASN A 24 -10.10 5.66 -2.49
CA ASN A 24 -9.01 6.29 -1.73
C ASN A 24 -8.78 5.59 -0.39
N ASP A 25 -9.83 5.12 0.28
CA ASP A 25 -9.73 4.43 1.56
C ASP A 25 -9.02 3.08 1.41
N ASP A 26 -9.41 2.28 0.39
CA ASP A 26 -8.76 1.01 0.11
C ASP A 26 -7.28 1.22 -0.26
N LEU A 27 -6.98 2.25 -1.06
CA LEU A 27 -5.61 2.61 -1.42
C LEU A 27 -4.77 3.04 -0.20
N LEU A 28 -5.35 3.78 0.75
CA LEU A 28 -4.68 4.19 1.98
C LEU A 28 -4.40 3.01 2.91
N GLU A 29 -5.34 2.07 2.98
CA GLU A 29 -5.23 0.87 3.81
C GLU A 29 -4.12 -0.05 3.29
N ILE A 30 -4.12 -0.39 2.00
CA ILE A 30 -3.06 -1.22 1.42
C ILE A 30 -1.70 -0.52 1.47
N TYR A 31 -1.65 0.82 1.36
CA TYR A 31 -0.42 1.59 1.53
C TYR A 31 0.14 1.41 2.96
N ALA A 32 -0.68 1.63 3.98
CA ALA A 32 -0.27 1.52 5.37
C ALA A 32 0.21 0.10 5.71
N LEU A 33 -0.54 -0.92 5.27
CA LEU A 33 -0.18 -2.32 5.41
C LEU A 33 1.13 -2.64 4.69
N PHE A 34 1.34 -2.13 3.47
CA PHE A 34 2.57 -2.33 2.71
C PHE A 34 3.80 -1.78 3.45
N LYS A 35 3.73 -0.57 4.01
CA LYS A 35 4.85 0.04 4.75
C LYS A 35 5.24 -0.84 5.96
N VAL A 36 4.25 -1.26 6.75
CA VAL A 36 4.48 -2.11 7.94
C VAL A 36 4.95 -3.51 7.55
N ALA A 37 4.36 -4.10 6.50
CA ALA A 37 4.73 -5.40 5.95
C ALA A 37 6.20 -5.46 5.49
N ASN A 38 6.73 -4.36 4.95
CA ASN A 38 8.13 -4.23 4.58
C ASN A 38 9.07 -4.00 5.78
N GLY A 39 8.51 -3.86 6.99
CA GLY A 39 9.23 -3.52 8.21
C GLY A 39 9.72 -2.09 8.22
N GLU A 40 9.01 -1.16 7.56
CA GLU A 40 9.36 0.25 7.64
C GLU A 40 9.01 0.82 9.01
N ASP A 41 9.98 1.53 9.60
CA ASP A 41 9.85 2.14 10.91
C ASP A 41 9.11 3.47 10.80
N PHE A 42 7.92 3.51 11.40
CA PHE A 42 7.10 4.73 11.44
C PHE A 42 7.81 5.88 12.16
N SER A 43 8.71 5.62 13.11
CA SER A 43 9.46 6.67 13.81
C SER A 43 10.37 7.47 12.87
N LYS A 44 10.71 6.90 11.71
CA LYS A 44 11.47 7.55 10.65
C LYS A 44 10.56 8.30 9.66
N ALA A 45 9.25 8.13 9.75
CA ALA A 45 8.29 8.86 8.93
C ALA A 45 8.29 10.34 9.34
N THR A 46 8.61 11.22 8.39
CA THR A 46 8.63 12.66 8.65
C THR A 46 7.20 13.19 8.74
N ALA A 47 6.87 13.87 9.84
CA ALA A 47 5.52 14.38 10.08
C ALA A 47 5.11 15.46 9.06
N PRO A 48 3.80 15.60 8.77
CA PRO A 48 3.24 16.63 7.89
C PRO A 48 3.62 18.07 8.25
N GLY A 49 4.73 18.60 7.73
CA GLY A 49 5.12 20.00 7.97
C GLY A 49 6.59 20.34 7.76
N MET A 50 7.48 19.34 7.68
CA MET A 50 8.90 19.52 7.41
C MET A 50 9.23 18.90 6.05
N ILE A 51 9.01 19.65 4.96
CA ILE A 51 9.44 19.34 3.58
C ILE A 51 9.04 17.93 3.10
N TYR A 52 7.86 17.84 2.46
CA TYR A 52 7.44 16.62 1.79
C TYR A 52 8.29 16.34 0.54
N HIS A 53 9.33 15.54 0.70
CA HIS A 53 10.04 14.90 -0.39
C HIS A 53 9.96 13.37 -0.26
N GLU A 54 8.75 12.83 -0.07
CA GLU A 54 8.46 11.48 -0.60
C GLU A 54 8.15 11.59 -2.11
N ALA A 55 9.02 12.30 -2.84
CA ALA A 55 8.96 12.49 -4.30
C ALA A 55 9.32 11.20 -5.07
N ASN A 56 9.52 10.08 -4.38
CA ASN A 56 10.00 8.84 -4.97
C ASN A 56 9.05 7.65 -4.78
N SER A 57 7.77 7.87 -4.46
CA SER A 57 6.79 6.81 -4.60
C SER A 57 6.37 6.71 -6.08
N HIS A 58 7.22 6.05 -6.88
CA HIS A 58 6.88 5.47 -8.19
C HIS A 58 5.85 4.32 -8.05
N LEU A 59 5.21 4.22 -6.88
CA LEU A 59 4.26 3.21 -6.53
C LEU A 59 2.85 3.75 -6.79
N PHE A 60 1.95 2.80 -6.94
CA PHE A 60 0.54 2.81 -7.34
C PHE A 60 -0.40 3.87 -6.71
N PHE A 61 0.11 4.80 -5.90
CA PHE A 61 -0.64 5.77 -5.10
C PHE A 61 -0.31 7.24 -5.39
N PRO A 62 -0.18 7.69 -6.66
CA PRO A 62 0.19 9.08 -6.96
C PRO A 62 -0.88 10.09 -6.55
N ARG A 63 -2.13 9.64 -6.31
CA ARG A 63 -3.29 10.51 -6.09
C ARG A 63 -3.71 10.67 -4.62
N LEU A 64 -3.01 10.05 -3.67
CA LEU A 64 -3.37 10.15 -2.24
C LEU A 64 -2.65 11.31 -1.56
N GLN A 65 -3.37 12.06 -0.72
CA GLN A 65 -2.79 13.14 0.07
C GLN A 65 -1.75 12.60 1.06
N ALA A 66 -0.59 13.23 1.13
CA ALA A 66 0.53 12.78 1.97
C ALA A 66 0.15 12.72 3.47
N LYS A 67 -0.67 13.66 3.95
CA LYS A 67 -1.23 13.63 5.32
C LYS A 67 -2.10 12.38 5.56
N ALA A 68 -2.91 11.98 4.59
CA ALA A 68 -3.76 10.80 4.71
C ALA A 68 -2.92 9.52 4.72
N LYS A 69 -1.90 9.43 3.85
CA LYS A 69 -0.92 8.32 3.85
C LYS A 69 -0.22 8.19 5.20
N TYR A 70 0.26 9.31 5.77
CA TYR A 70 0.89 9.35 7.07
C TYR A 70 -0.05 8.88 8.19
N ASN A 71 -1.29 9.38 8.21
CA ASN A 71 -2.28 9.00 9.21
C ASN A 71 -2.66 7.51 9.12
N ALA A 72 -2.84 6.98 7.90
CA ALA A 72 -3.14 5.57 7.69
C ALA A 72 -1.99 4.68 8.18
N TRP A 73 -0.76 5.03 7.83
CA TRP A 73 0.42 4.29 8.30
C TRP A 73 0.58 4.40 9.83
N LYS A 74 0.36 5.59 10.40
CA LYS A 74 0.37 5.81 11.86
C LYS A 74 -0.60 4.86 12.55
N LYS A 75 -1.84 4.76 12.05
CA LYS A 75 -2.87 3.89 12.61
C LYS A 75 -2.41 2.43 12.60
N VAL A 76 -1.97 1.91 11.46
CA VAL A 76 -1.56 0.50 11.36
C VAL A 76 -0.29 0.20 12.17
N ALA A 77 0.69 1.10 12.17
CA ALA A 77 1.98 0.87 12.81
C ALA A 77 1.97 1.14 14.32
N LEU A 78 1.25 2.18 14.78
CA LEU A 78 1.25 2.61 16.19
C LEU A 78 -0.04 2.25 16.94
N GLU A 79 -1.21 2.35 16.30
CA GLU A 79 -2.49 2.07 16.98
C GLU A 79 -2.81 0.56 16.95
N ASP A 80 -2.75 -0.05 15.78
CA ASP A 80 -2.95 -1.50 15.62
C ASP A 80 -1.70 -2.29 16.07
N GLY A 81 -0.53 -1.67 16.04
CA GLY A 81 0.73 -2.28 16.47
C GLY A 81 1.10 -3.53 15.68
N LEU A 82 0.73 -3.61 14.39
CA LEU A 82 0.90 -4.83 13.62
C LEU A 82 2.37 -5.17 13.40
N THR A 83 2.68 -6.46 13.51
CA THR A 83 3.95 -6.98 13.04
C THR A 83 4.02 -7.01 11.51
N ALA A 84 5.23 -7.11 10.97
CA ALA A 84 5.43 -7.21 9.52
C ALA A 84 4.67 -8.41 8.92
N GLU A 85 4.62 -9.55 9.62
CA GLU A 85 3.91 -10.76 9.16
C GLU A 85 2.39 -10.55 9.15
N GLU A 86 1.82 -10.01 10.22
CA GLU A 86 0.37 -9.72 10.28
C GLU A 86 -0.05 -8.69 9.22
N ALA A 87 0.79 -7.68 8.98
CA ALA A 87 0.53 -6.69 7.94
C ALA A 87 0.56 -7.32 6.54
N GLN A 88 1.44 -8.30 6.29
CA GLN A 88 1.46 -9.06 5.04
C GLN A 88 0.18 -9.86 4.85
N ASP A 89 -0.28 -10.58 5.87
CA ASP A 89 -1.50 -11.38 5.80
C ASP A 89 -2.74 -10.51 5.56
N LYS A 90 -2.86 -9.39 6.29
CA LYS A 90 -3.93 -8.42 6.07
C LYS A 90 -3.86 -7.81 4.67
N TYR A 91 -2.67 -7.51 4.18
CA TYR A 91 -2.49 -6.98 2.82
C TYR A 91 -2.98 -7.98 1.77
N VAL A 92 -2.58 -9.25 1.86
CA VAL A 92 -3.01 -10.30 0.93
C VAL A 92 -4.53 -10.42 0.95
N LYS A 93 -5.14 -10.51 2.13
CA LYS A 93 -6.59 -10.58 2.28
C LYS A 93 -7.29 -9.37 1.64
N LYS A 94 -6.77 -8.17 1.88
CA LYS A 94 -7.34 -6.93 1.32
C LYS A 94 -7.26 -6.92 -0.20
N ILE A 95 -6.16 -7.39 -0.78
CA ILE A 95 -6.03 -7.48 -2.24
C ILE A 95 -7.03 -8.48 -2.82
N GLU A 96 -7.24 -9.64 -2.19
CA GLU A 96 -8.26 -10.59 -2.65
C GLU A 96 -9.67 -9.95 -2.66
N GLU A 97 -10.05 -9.24 -1.59
CA GLU A 97 -11.32 -8.49 -1.56
C GLU A 97 -11.40 -7.42 -2.66
N MET A 98 -10.28 -6.74 -2.93
CA MET A 98 -10.19 -5.74 -4.00
C MET A 98 -10.30 -6.36 -5.39
N LYS A 99 -9.78 -7.57 -5.61
CA LYS A 99 -9.94 -8.29 -6.88
C LYS A 99 -11.40 -8.59 -7.15
N GLU A 100 -12.15 -9.01 -6.14
CA GLU A 100 -13.59 -9.25 -6.25
C GLU A 100 -14.38 -7.96 -6.48
N LYS A 101 -14.04 -6.89 -5.74
CA LYS A 101 -14.76 -5.61 -5.77
C LYS A 101 -14.47 -4.77 -7.01
N TYR A 102 -13.21 -4.75 -7.47
CA TYR A 102 -12.74 -3.90 -8.57
C TYR A 102 -12.48 -4.66 -9.86
N GLY A 103 -12.55 -5.99 -9.83
CA GLY A 103 -12.16 -6.84 -10.94
C GLY A 103 -10.63 -6.97 -11.03
N TYR A 104 -10.20 -8.16 -11.44
CA TYR A 104 -8.80 -8.53 -11.57
C TYR A 104 -8.57 -9.22 -12.91
N ASP A 105 -7.51 -8.82 -13.59
CA ASP A 105 -7.07 -9.46 -14.82
C ASP A 105 -5.58 -9.82 -14.72
N ALA A 106 -5.31 -11.12 -14.57
CA ALA A 106 -3.95 -11.64 -14.45
C ALA A 106 -3.06 -11.33 -15.67
N ASN A 107 -3.67 -11.13 -16.84
CA ASN A 107 -2.99 -10.82 -18.10
C ASN A 107 -2.87 -9.32 -18.37
N LYS A 108 -3.49 -8.47 -17.53
CA LYS A 108 -3.35 -7.02 -17.65
C LYS A 108 -1.89 -6.64 -17.36
N GLU A 109 -1.25 -5.98 -18.34
CA GLU A 109 0.04 -5.35 -18.12
C GLU A 109 -0.13 -4.25 -17.06
N PRO A 110 0.73 -4.21 -16.02
CA PRO A 110 0.61 -3.22 -14.98
C PRO A 110 0.75 -1.82 -15.60
N GLU A 111 -0.35 -1.07 -15.67
CA GLU A 111 -0.31 0.30 -16.15
C GLU A 111 0.71 1.08 -15.31
N ALA A 112 1.72 1.63 -15.99
CA ALA A 112 2.63 2.56 -15.36
C ALA A 112 1.83 3.79 -14.95
N VAL A 113 1.55 3.91 -13.65
CA VAL A 113 0.85 5.06 -13.07
C VAL A 113 1.73 6.31 -13.14
N GLY A 114 1.78 6.93 -14.31
CA GLY A 114 2.57 8.15 -14.59
C GLY A 114 2.41 8.69 -16.01
N GLY A 115 1.43 8.20 -16.78
CA GLY A 115 1.12 8.71 -18.11
C GLY A 115 0.12 9.86 -18.08
N ASN A 116 0.65 11.05 -18.38
CA ASN A 116 0.00 12.32 -18.76
C ASN A 116 -0.41 13.30 -17.64
#